data_AF-A0A7M5XJ33-F1
#
_entry.id   AF-A0A7M5XJ33-F1
#
_cell.length_a   1.000
_cell.length_b   1.000
_cell.length_c   1.000
_cell.angle_alpha   90.00
_cell.angle_beta   90.00
_cell.angle_gamma   90.00
#
_symmetry.space_group_name_H-M   'P 1'
#
loop_
_entity.id
_entity.type
_entity.pdbx_description
1 polymer ?
#
loop_
_entity_poly.entity_id
_entity_poly.type
_entity_poly.pdbx_seq_one_letter_code
_entity_poly.pdbx_strand_id
1 'polypeptide(L)'
;SASRVRSTKGFESYQEALSRSNLEKEEITAGRKRARTHVGNNYTWRGEECLEKVQGLPFGSAINFSRLARQYDLKNAKGERPGNAGQVVRTFLEANNVDMSNFVIFGNSTRRIRKRKLRILDSNVTVPVEESTLELNANLKALIKEGRYSVGTLVVPQ
;
A
#
# COMPACT_ATOMS: atom_id res chain seq x y z
N SER A 1 -17.10 -14.77 27.36
CA SER A 1 -16.97 -14.89 25.88
C SER A 1 -15.63 -14.32 25.43
N ALA A 2 -14.85 -15.09 24.65
CA ALA A 2 -13.51 -14.70 24.18
C ALA A 2 -13.49 -13.42 23.30
N SER A 3 -14.65 -12.94 22.87
CA SER A 3 -14.82 -11.68 22.14
C SER A 3 -14.63 -10.43 23.00
N ARG A 4 -15.03 -10.46 24.28
CA ARG A 4 -14.97 -9.29 25.18
C ARG A 4 -13.54 -8.93 25.62
N VAL A 5 -12.63 -9.92 25.65
CA VAL A 5 -11.20 -9.76 25.96
C VAL A 5 -10.40 -9.21 24.76
N ARG A 6 -10.87 -9.42 23.51
CA ARG A 6 -10.22 -8.82 22.33
C ARG A 6 -10.45 -7.32 22.23
N SER A 7 -11.60 -6.81 22.70
CA SER A 7 -11.91 -5.38 22.63
C SER A 7 -11.11 -4.51 23.61
N THR A 8 -10.64 -5.03 24.74
CA THR A 8 -9.88 -4.25 25.73
C THR A 8 -8.38 -4.21 25.48
N LYS A 9 -7.84 -5.09 24.62
CA LYS A 9 -6.44 -5.07 24.15
C LYS A 9 -6.25 -4.32 22.82
N GLY A 10 -7.29 -3.65 22.33
CA GLY A 10 -7.38 -3.20 20.93
C GLY A 10 -6.83 -1.81 20.61
N PHE A 11 -6.37 -1.04 21.60
CA PHE A 11 -5.88 0.32 21.37
C PHE A 11 -4.44 0.44 21.88
N GLU A 12 -3.47 0.05 21.03
CA GLU A 12 -2.09 0.49 21.19
C GLU A 12 -1.99 1.98 20.85
N SER A 13 -1.26 2.75 21.66
CA SER A 13 -0.93 4.15 21.34
C SER A 13 0.03 4.22 20.14
N TYR A 14 0.14 5.39 19.50
CA TYR A 14 1.05 5.58 18.37
C TYR A 14 2.51 5.22 18.72
N GLN A 15 2.96 5.58 19.92
CA GLN A 15 4.33 5.29 20.39
C GLN A 15 4.57 3.79 20.61
N GLU A 16 3.56 3.08 21.13
CA GLU A 16 3.63 1.62 21.31
C GLU A 16 3.63 0.90 19.95
N ALA A 17 2.79 1.32 19.02
CA ALA A 17 2.76 0.79 17.66
C ALA A 17 4.09 1.00 16.93
N LEU A 18 4.70 2.18 17.09
CA LEU A 18 6.00 2.52 16.50
C LEU A 18 7.13 1.67 17.10
N SER A 19 7.15 1.54 18.43
CA SER A 19 8.11 0.72 19.16
C SER A 19 8.04 -0.75 18.73
N ARG A 20 6.83 -1.31 18.64
CA ARG A 20 6.61 -2.66 18.13
C ARG A 20 7.10 -2.82 16.69
N SER A 21 6.82 -1.85 15.81
CA SER A 21 7.27 -1.91 14.43
C SER A 21 8.79 -1.84 14.29
N ASN A 22 9.47 -1.06 15.15
CA ASN A 22 10.93 -0.95 15.13
C ASN A 22 11.59 -2.21 15.67
N LEU A 23 11.08 -2.77 16.78
CA LEU A 23 11.53 -4.06 17.31
C LEU A 23 11.39 -5.17 16.27
N GLU A 24 10.26 -5.20 15.55
CA GLU A 24 10.06 -6.18 14.47
C GLU A 24 11.06 -6.00 13.33
N LYS A 25 11.39 -4.75 12.95
CA LYS A 25 12.45 -4.48 11.96
C LYS A 25 13.81 -4.94 12.46
N GLU A 26 14.17 -4.65 13.70
CA GLU A 26 15.44 -5.06 14.31
C GLU A 26 15.57 -6.59 14.39
N GLU A 27 14.51 -7.30 14.76
CA GLU A 27 14.49 -8.77 14.75
C GLU A 27 14.64 -9.34 13.34
N ILE A 28 14.07 -8.69 12.33
CA ILE A 28 14.23 -9.05 10.92
C ILE A 28 15.69 -8.83 10.48
N THR A 29 16.26 -7.66 10.78
CA THR A 29 17.65 -7.33 10.44
C THR A 29 18.64 -8.26 11.15
N ALA A 30 18.34 -8.63 12.41
CA ALA A 30 19.13 -9.58 13.19
C ALA A 30 18.90 -11.05 12.79
N GLY A 31 18.05 -11.33 11.80
CA GLY A 31 17.76 -12.68 11.31
C GLY A 31 16.93 -13.56 12.25
N ARG A 32 16.50 -13.04 13.40
CA ARG A 32 15.67 -13.76 14.39
C ARG A 32 14.24 -13.97 13.91
N LYS A 33 13.77 -13.11 13.00
CA LYS A 33 12.43 -13.18 12.41
C LYS A 33 12.50 -13.03 10.89
N ARG A 34 11.68 -13.79 10.16
CA ARG A 34 11.56 -13.63 8.70
C ARG A 34 10.63 -12.46 8.39
N ALA A 35 11.06 -11.59 7.48
CA ALA A 35 10.20 -10.56 6.92
C ALA A 35 8.98 -11.22 6.23
N ARG A 36 7.79 -10.68 6.47
CA ARG A 36 6.61 -11.06 5.69
C ARG A 36 6.73 -10.46 4.29
N THR A 37 7.23 -11.23 3.35
CA THR A 37 7.20 -10.85 1.93
C THR A 37 5.85 -11.21 1.33
N HIS A 38 5.35 -10.35 0.43
CA HIS A 38 4.16 -10.63 -0.35
C HIS A 38 4.41 -11.62 -1.51
N VAL A 39 5.68 -11.99 -1.72
CA VAL A 39 6.14 -12.92 -2.72
C VAL A 39 6.32 -14.27 -2.03
N GLY A 40 5.38 -15.20 -2.26
CA GLY A 40 5.54 -16.59 -1.85
C GLY A 40 6.72 -17.28 -2.53
N ASN A 41 7.08 -18.49 -2.10
CA ASN A 41 8.12 -19.28 -2.75
C ASN A 41 7.48 -20.24 -3.78
N ASN A 42 8.25 -20.62 -4.81
CA ASN A 42 7.90 -21.58 -5.88
C ASN A 42 7.05 -20.99 -7.02
N TYR A 43 7.67 -20.13 -7.83
CA TYR A 43 7.13 -19.73 -9.13
C TYR A 43 7.98 -20.30 -10.25
N THR A 44 7.32 -20.70 -11.33
CA THR A 44 7.97 -21.17 -12.57
C THR A 44 7.54 -20.24 -13.68
N TRP A 45 8.51 -19.61 -14.34
CA TRP A 45 8.27 -18.60 -15.36
C TRP A 45 9.55 -18.25 -16.12
N ARG A 46 9.42 -17.57 -17.26
CA ARG A 46 10.54 -17.15 -18.11
C ARG A 46 11.10 -15.80 -17.67
N GLY A 47 11.71 -15.79 -16.48
CA GLY A 47 12.21 -14.58 -15.82
C GLY A 47 13.37 -13.90 -16.55
N GLU A 48 14.30 -14.68 -17.09
CA GLU A 48 15.48 -14.17 -17.82
C GLU A 48 15.07 -13.45 -19.11
N GLU A 49 14.20 -14.05 -19.93
CA GLU A 49 13.64 -13.39 -21.13
C GLU A 49 12.86 -12.10 -20.79
N CYS A 50 12.26 -12.04 -19.59
CA CYS A 50 11.59 -10.84 -19.10
C CYS A 50 12.59 -9.76 -18.71
N LEU A 51 13.71 -10.13 -18.08
CA LEU A 51 14.76 -9.21 -17.66
C LEU A 51 15.42 -8.56 -18.88
N GLU A 52 15.84 -9.37 -19.86
CA GLU A 52 16.47 -8.87 -21.09
C GLU A 52 15.56 -7.89 -21.83
N LYS A 53 14.28 -8.22 -21.97
CA LYS A 53 13.32 -7.33 -22.60
C LYS A 53 13.19 -6.00 -21.86
N VAL A 54 13.08 -6.03 -20.53
CA VAL A 54 12.88 -4.83 -19.72
C VAL A 54 14.13 -3.95 -19.72
N GLN A 55 15.32 -4.54 -19.70
CA GLN A 55 16.58 -3.80 -19.81
C GLN A 55 16.77 -3.16 -21.19
N GLY A 56 16.24 -3.77 -22.25
CA GLY A 56 16.25 -3.20 -23.60
C GLY A 56 15.22 -2.09 -23.85
N LEU A 57 14.35 -1.76 -22.88
CA LEU A 57 13.35 -0.71 -23.06
C LEU A 57 13.98 0.69 -22.86
N PRO A 58 13.58 1.69 -23.67
CA PRO A 58 14.04 3.06 -23.48
C PRO A 58 13.48 3.67 -22.20
N PHE A 59 14.17 4.68 -21.67
CA PHE A 59 13.73 5.47 -20.53
C PHE A 59 12.31 6.05 -20.75
N GLY A 60 11.50 6.05 -19.70
CA GLY A 60 10.11 6.51 -19.74
C GLY A 60 9.13 5.50 -20.34
N SER A 61 9.59 4.32 -20.76
CA SER A 61 8.71 3.27 -21.28
C SER A 61 7.67 2.86 -20.24
N ALA A 62 6.46 2.63 -20.71
CA ALA A 62 5.36 2.27 -19.83
C ALA A 62 5.29 0.76 -19.60
N ILE A 63 5.38 0.33 -18.34
CA ILE A 63 5.44 -1.08 -17.96
C ILE A 63 4.19 -1.47 -17.16
N ASN A 64 3.62 -2.64 -17.48
CA ASN A 64 2.57 -3.28 -16.71
C ASN A 64 3.04 -4.66 -16.23
N PHE A 65 3.36 -4.79 -14.95
CA PHE A 65 3.89 -6.04 -14.39
C PHE A 65 2.91 -7.22 -14.49
N SER A 66 1.61 -6.96 -14.38
CA SER A 66 0.62 -8.01 -14.56
C SER A 66 0.61 -8.53 -16.00
N ARG A 67 0.83 -7.65 -16.98
CA ARG A 67 0.96 -8.05 -18.39
C ARG A 67 2.25 -8.84 -18.63
N LEU A 68 3.38 -8.40 -18.08
CA LEU A 68 4.65 -9.13 -18.14
C LEU A 68 4.50 -10.55 -17.57
N ALA A 69 3.85 -10.68 -16.41
CA ALA A 69 3.57 -11.98 -15.81
C ALA A 69 2.73 -12.90 -16.73
N ARG A 70 1.82 -12.36 -17.55
CA ARG A 70 1.08 -13.18 -18.55
C ARG A 70 1.97 -13.56 -19.72
N GLN A 71 2.75 -12.61 -20.23
CA GLN A 71 3.61 -12.79 -21.39
C GLN A 71 4.68 -13.87 -21.14
N TYR A 72 5.27 -13.87 -19.94
CA TYR A 72 6.34 -14.79 -19.57
C TYR A 72 5.87 -16.02 -18.78
N ASP A 73 4.56 -16.31 -18.86
CA ASP A 73 3.90 -17.48 -18.30
C ASP A 73 4.20 -17.73 -16.81
N LEU A 74 4.00 -16.70 -15.98
CA LEU A 74 4.22 -16.82 -14.54
C LEU A 74 3.16 -17.69 -13.86
N LYS A 75 3.61 -18.82 -13.32
CA LYS A 75 2.78 -19.83 -12.67
C LYS A 75 3.27 -20.14 -11.26
N ASN A 76 2.33 -20.48 -10.38
CA ASN A 76 2.60 -21.02 -9.06
C ASN A 76 2.87 -22.54 -9.13
N ALA A 77 3.15 -23.17 -8.00
CA ALA A 77 3.33 -24.62 -7.90
C ALA A 77 2.12 -25.46 -8.39
N LYS A 78 0.91 -24.88 -8.49
CA LYS A 78 -0.28 -25.53 -9.04
C LYS A 78 -0.43 -25.37 -10.56
N GLY A 79 0.53 -24.70 -11.22
CA GLY A 79 0.46 -24.38 -12.65
C GLY A 79 -0.48 -23.22 -13.00
N GLU A 80 -1.04 -22.54 -12.00
CA GLU A 80 -1.98 -21.44 -12.17
C GLU A 80 -1.28 -20.08 -12.04
N ARG A 81 -1.82 -19.05 -12.69
CA ARG A 81 -1.32 -17.69 -12.52
C ARG A 81 -1.69 -17.17 -11.12
N PRO A 82 -0.71 -16.76 -10.30
CA PRO A 82 -0.99 -16.33 -8.94
C PRO A 82 -1.61 -14.92 -8.93
N GLY A 83 -2.49 -14.64 -7.95
CA GLY A 83 -3.15 -13.33 -7.85
C GLY A 83 -2.20 -12.15 -7.59
N ASN A 84 -1.04 -12.43 -7.00
CA ASN A 84 0.04 -11.47 -6.75
C ASN A 84 1.12 -11.45 -7.86
N ALA A 85 0.87 -12.03 -9.04
CA ALA A 85 1.87 -12.22 -10.10
C ALA A 85 2.63 -10.93 -10.49
N GLY A 86 1.94 -9.79 -10.59
CA GLY A 86 2.59 -8.52 -10.92
C GLY A 86 3.61 -8.08 -9.86
N GLN A 87 3.35 -8.40 -8.59
CA GLN A 87 4.29 -8.09 -7.50
C GLN A 87 5.51 -9.00 -7.56
N VAL A 88 5.33 -10.29 -7.91
CA VAL A 88 6.44 -11.23 -8.11
C VAL A 88 7.39 -10.73 -9.19
N VAL A 89 6.86 -10.33 -10.35
CA VAL A 89 7.68 -9.80 -11.47
C VAL A 89 8.44 -8.55 -11.05
N ARG A 90 7.76 -7.62 -10.37
CA ARG A 90 8.39 -6.38 -9.89
C ARG A 90 9.55 -6.68 -8.95
N THR A 91 9.34 -7.51 -7.93
CA THR A 91 10.38 -7.87 -6.96
C THR A 91 11.54 -8.61 -7.61
N PHE A 92 11.28 -9.44 -8.62
CA PHE A 92 12.34 -10.10 -9.39
C PHE A 92 13.19 -9.11 -10.17
N LEU A 93 12.60 -8.13 -10.85
CA LEU A 93 13.35 -7.12 -11.59
C LEU A 93 14.14 -6.19 -10.64
N GLU A 94 13.55 -5.79 -9.51
CA GLU A 94 14.23 -5.03 -8.45
C GLU A 94 15.45 -5.80 -7.89
N ALA A 95 15.30 -7.12 -7.68
CA ALA A 95 16.40 -7.99 -7.24
C ALA A 95 17.53 -8.14 -8.29
N ASN A 96 17.22 -7.92 -9.57
CA ASN A 96 18.19 -7.93 -10.67
C ASN A 96 18.70 -6.52 -11.05
N ASN A 97 18.66 -5.57 -10.10
CA ASN A 97 19.17 -4.21 -10.26
C ASN A 97 18.50 -3.39 -11.39
N VAL A 98 17.27 -3.72 -11.77
CA VAL A 98 16.49 -2.87 -12.68
C VAL A 98 15.95 -1.69 -11.89
N ASP A 99 16.36 -0.47 -12.26
CA ASP A 99 15.82 0.73 -11.64
C ASP A 99 14.39 1.01 -12.15
N MET A 100 13.42 0.83 -11.26
CA MET A 100 12.00 1.05 -11.52
C MET A 100 11.66 2.53 -11.76
N SER A 101 12.52 3.46 -11.35
CA SER A 101 12.32 4.90 -11.55
C SER A 101 12.38 5.29 -13.04
N ASN A 102 13.04 4.47 -13.86
CA ASN A 102 13.20 4.68 -15.29
C ASN A 102 11.92 4.43 -16.11
N PHE A 103 10.86 3.89 -15.49
CA PHE A 103 9.67 3.42 -16.20
C PHE A 103 8.38 4.05 -15.69
N VAL A 104 7.42 4.23 -16.59
CA VAL A 104 6.06 4.65 -16.23
C VAL A 104 5.25 3.41 -15.84
N ILE A 105 5.04 3.21 -14.55
CA ILE A 105 4.36 2.01 -14.01
C ILE A 105 2.83 2.15 -14.14
N PHE A 106 2.22 1.35 -15.02
CA PHE A 106 0.77 1.25 -15.14
C PHE A 106 0.13 0.61 -13.90
N GLY A 107 -0.96 1.21 -13.42
CA GLY A 107 -1.69 0.74 -12.23
C GLY A 107 -1.27 1.41 -10.93
N ASN A 108 -0.25 2.28 -10.95
CA ASN A 108 0.05 3.19 -9.86
C ASN A 108 -0.91 4.40 -9.87
N SER A 109 -2.18 4.19 -10.24
CA SER A 109 -3.17 5.25 -10.16
C SER A 109 -3.24 5.68 -8.71
N THR A 110 -3.07 6.98 -8.47
CA THR A 110 -3.42 7.71 -7.25
C THR A 110 -4.35 6.87 -6.38
N ARG A 111 -3.85 6.39 -5.24
CA ARG A 111 -4.61 5.55 -4.29
C ARG A 111 -6.03 6.11 -4.24
N ARG A 112 -7.00 5.40 -4.82
CA ARG A 112 -8.39 5.82 -4.74
C ARG A 112 -8.70 5.92 -3.25
N ILE A 113 -8.88 7.15 -2.75
CA ILE A 113 -9.18 7.38 -1.35
C ILE A 113 -10.50 6.67 -1.08
N ARG A 114 -10.43 5.50 -0.45
CA ARG A 114 -11.61 4.73 -0.08
C ARG A 114 -12.14 5.36 1.20
N LYS A 115 -13.31 5.99 1.11
CA LYS A 115 -14.04 6.46 2.30
C LYS A 115 -14.22 5.28 3.26
N ARG A 116 -14.00 5.51 4.56
CA ARG A 116 -14.28 4.51 5.60
C ARG A 116 -15.75 4.12 5.49
N LYS A 117 -16.07 2.82 5.55
CA LYS A 117 -17.44 2.31 5.43
C LYS A 117 -17.91 1.73 6.77
N LEU A 118 -19.14 2.03 7.16
CA LEU A 118 -19.82 1.38 8.27
C LEU A 118 -20.66 0.24 7.70
N ARG A 119 -20.60 -0.93 8.32
CA ARG A 119 -21.59 -1.97 8.07
C ARG A 119 -22.78 -1.69 8.97
N ILE A 120 -23.97 -1.54 8.38
CA ILE A 120 -25.21 -1.45 9.17
C ILE A 120 -25.47 -2.84 9.76
N LEU A 121 -25.73 -2.91 11.07
CA LEU A 121 -25.98 -4.17 11.78
C LEU A 121 -27.09 -4.97 11.06
N ASP A 122 -26.91 -6.29 10.97
CA ASP A 122 -27.83 -7.23 10.32
C ASP A 122 -28.17 -6.97 8.84
N SER A 123 -27.30 -6.22 8.14
CA SER A 123 -27.42 -6.01 6.70
C SER A 123 -26.13 -6.33 5.93
N ASN A 124 -26.29 -6.57 4.62
CA ASN A 124 -25.19 -6.65 3.66
C ASN A 124 -24.85 -5.28 3.03
N VAL A 125 -25.44 -4.20 3.55
CA VAL A 125 -25.26 -2.85 3.03
C VAL A 125 -24.17 -2.14 3.82
N THR A 126 -23.33 -1.38 3.11
CA THR A 126 -22.30 -0.54 3.70
C THR A 126 -22.52 0.91 3.30
N VAL A 127 -22.46 1.82 4.27
CA VAL A 127 -22.60 3.26 4.05
C VAL A 127 -21.27 3.97 4.32
N PRO A 128 -20.95 5.06 3.60
CA PRO A 128 -19.80 5.89 3.94
C PRO A 128 -19.95 6.42 5.38
N VAL A 129 -18.87 6.36 6.15
CA VAL A 129 -18.77 7.01 7.46
C VAL A 129 -18.35 8.45 7.23
N GLU A 130 -19.09 9.39 7.81
CA GLU A 130 -18.67 10.78 7.86
C GLU A 130 -17.38 10.92 8.68
N GLU A 131 -16.55 11.91 8.34
CA GLU A 131 -15.37 12.24 9.15
C GLU A 131 -15.83 12.65 10.55
N SER A 132 -15.13 12.19 11.58
CA SER A 132 -15.50 12.58 12.94
C SER A 132 -15.30 14.09 13.12
N THR A 133 -16.09 14.73 13.98
CA THR A 133 -15.94 16.16 14.30
C THR A 133 -14.54 16.51 14.81
N LEU A 134 -13.87 15.57 15.49
CA LEU A 134 -12.47 15.71 15.90
C LEU A 134 -11.51 15.75 14.69
N GLU A 135 -11.66 14.83 13.75
CA GLU A 135 -10.84 14.77 12.52
C GLU A 135 -11.08 16.02 11.64
N LEU A 136 -12.34 16.44 11.49
CA LEU A 136 -12.71 17.66 10.76
C LEU A 136 -12.08 18.91 11.37
N ASN A 137 -12.14 19.05 12.70
CA ASN A 137 -11.54 20.20 13.39
C ASN A 137 -10.02 20.22 13.29
N ALA A 138 -9.37 19.05 13.38
CA ALA A 138 -7.92 18.96 13.20
C ALA A 138 -7.50 19.35 11.77
N ASN A 139 -8.25 18.87 10.77
CA ASN A 139 -8.01 19.15 9.36
C ASN A 139 -8.24 20.65 9.04
N LEU A 140 -9.34 21.23 9.53
CA LEU A 140 -9.62 22.67 9.38
C LEU A 140 -8.53 23.54 10.00
N LYS A 141 -8.05 23.21 11.20
CA LYS A 141 -6.93 23.93 11.83
C LYS A 141 -5.65 23.85 11.00
N ALA A 142 -5.35 22.68 10.42
CA ALA A 142 -4.19 22.52 9.54
C ALA A 142 -4.33 23.37 8.27
N LEU A 143 -5.49 23.36 7.63
CA LEU A 143 -5.76 24.13 6.40
C LEU A 143 -5.76 25.65 6.64
N ILE A 144 -6.21 26.10 7.80
CA ILE A 144 -6.08 27.51 8.23
C ILE A 144 -4.61 27.87 8.42
N LYS A 145 -3.82 27.00 9.08
CA LYS A 145 -2.38 27.21 9.30
C LYS A 145 -1.59 27.25 7.97
N GLU A 146 -2.00 26.45 7.00
CA GLU A 146 -1.47 26.45 5.63
C GLU A 146 -1.91 27.69 4.82
N GLY A 147 -2.77 28.55 5.38
CA GLY A 147 -3.23 29.77 4.71
C GLY A 147 -4.26 29.52 3.61
N ARG A 148 -4.80 28.30 3.49
CA ARG A 148 -5.85 27.98 2.50
C ARG A 148 -7.20 28.59 2.84
N TYR A 149 -7.44 28.87 4.11
CA TYR A 149 -8.65 29.55 4.58
C TYR A 149 -8.25 30.73 5.45
N SER A 150 -8.77 31.91 5.12
CA SER A 150 -8.70 33.08 5.99
C SER A 150 -9.90 33.08 6.93
N VAL A 151 -9.63 33.13 8.24
CA VAL A 151 -10.68 33.33 9.23
C VAL A 151 -10.96 34.84 9.26
N GLY A 152 -12.08 35.26 8.65
CA GLY A 152 -12.73 36.58 8.76
C GLY A 152 -11.82 37.81 8.79
N THR A 153 -11.88 38.65 7.75
CA THR A 153 -11.29 39.99 7.82
C THR A 153 -12.04 40.83 8.86
N LEU A 154 -11.30 41.42 9.80
CA LEU A 154 -11.83 42.36 10.78
C LEU A 154 -12.08 43.69 10.05
N VAL A 155 -13.31 43.90 9.58
CA VAL A 155 -13.71 45.15 8.92
C VAL A 155 -14.02 46.17 10.01
N VAL A 156 -13.03 46.97 10.41
CA VAL A 156 -13.27 48.16 11.24
C VAL A 156 -13.71 49.28 10.30
N PRO A 157 -14.91 49.89 10.48
CA PRO A 157 -15.29 51.08 9.73
C PRO A 157 -14.40 52.27 10.17
N GLN A 158 -13.92 53.05 9.20
CA GLN A 158 -13.25 54.34 9.43
C GLN A 158 -14.23 55.42 9.86
#